data_AF-A0A023HA55-F1
#
_entry.id   AF-A0A023HA55-F1
#
_cell.length_a   1.000
_cell.length_b   1.000
_cell.length_c   1.000
_cell.angle_alpha   90.00
_cell.angle_beta   90.00
_cell.angle_gamma   90.00
#
_symmetry.space_group_name_H-M   'P 1'
#
loop_
_entity.id
_entity.type
_entity.pdbx_description
1 polymer ?
#
loop_
_entity_poly.entity_id
_entity_poly.type
_entity_poly.pdbx_seq_one_letter_code
_entity_poly.pdbx_strand_id
1 'polypeptide(L)' 'MTKRTLSNKSRSSVLKLSGFRARMSSTQGRKIIRNRRKKGRKLLTIQR' A
#
# COMPACT_ATOMS: atom_id res chain seq x y z
N MET A 1 0.84 10.69 -27.85
CA MET A 1 0.90 10.04 -26.51
C MET A 1 -0.34 9.18 -26.30
N THR A 2 -0.19 7.89 -26.03
CA THR A 2 -1.32 7.00 -25.70
C THR A 2 -1.49 6.86 -24.19
N LYS A 3 -2.74 6.79 -23.71
CA LYS A 3 -3.06 6.62 -22.29
C LYS A 3 -2.42 5.33 -21.74
N ARG A 4 -1.80 5.43 -20.56
CA ARG A 4 -1.15 4.30 -19.85
C ARG A 4 -1.91 3.94 -18.57
N THR A 5 -1.69 2.73 -18.07
CA THR A 5 -2.45 2.11 -16.96
C THR A 5 -2.16 2.75 -15.60
N LEU A 6 -0.90 3.10 -15.33
CA LEU A 6 -0.51 3.85 -14.14
C LEU A 6 -0.86 5.33 -14.34
N SER A 7 -2.10 5.68 -14.00
CA SER A 7 -2.54 7.08 -13.96
C SER A 7 -1.83 7.84 -12.83
N ASN A 8 -1.46 9.09 -13.07
CA ASN A 8 -0.87 10.02 -12.10
C ASN A 8 -1.88 10.43 -10.99
N LYS A 9 -2.36 9.47 -10.20
CA LYS A 9 -3.21 9.76 -9.04
C LYS A 9 -2.40 10.53 -8.00
N SER A 10 -3.05 11.45 -7.30
CA SER A 10 -2.42 12.18 -6.22
C SER A 10 -1.85 11.25 -5.15
N ARG A 11 -0.77 11.67 -4.50
CA ARG A 11 -0.12 10.91 -3.41
C ARG A 11 -1.12 10.54 -2.31
N SER A 12 -2.10 11.42 -2.03
CA SER A 12 -3.17 11.17 -1.07
C SER A 12 -4.10 10.03 -1.48
N SER A 13 -4.46 9.92 -2.76
CA SER A 13 -5.27 8.80 -3.28
C SER A 13 -4.55 7.46 -3.13
N VAL A 14 -3.26 7.43 -3.44
CA VAL A 14 -2.42 6.21 -3.29
C VAL A 14 -2.31 5.80 -1.81
N LEU A 15 -2.12 6.76 -0.90
CA LEU A 15 -2.01 6.48 0.54
C LEU A 15 -3.34 5.98 1.14
N LYS A 16 -4.48 6.50 0.69
CA LYS A 16 -5.80 6.02 1.12
C LYS A 16 -6.05 4.58 0.71
N LEU A 17 -5.51 4.15 -0.44
CA LEU A 17 -5.68 2.79 -0.94
C LEU A 17 -4.65 1.80 -0.34
N SER A 18 -3.39 2.20 -0.27
CA SER A 18 -2.26 1.27 -0.04
C SER A 18 -1.41 1.60 1.18
N GLY A 19 -1.71 2.67 1.90
CA GLY A 19 -0.97 3.09 3.09
C GLY A 19 -1.18 2.16 4.29
N PHE A 20 -0.37 2.36 5.33
CA PHE A 20 -0.40 1.53 6.55
C PHE A 20 -1.79 1.46 7.20
N ARG A 21 -2.45 2.61 7.37
CA ARG A 21 -3.79 2.68 7.96
C ARG A 21 -4.82 1.90 7.14
N ALA A 22 -4.75 1.99 5.81
CA ALA A 22 -5.62 1.24 4.90
C ALA A 22 -5.40 -0.28 5.01
N ARG A 23 -4.17 -0.72 5.29
CA ARG A 23 -3.89 -2.14 5.57
C ARG A 23 -4.41 -2.59 6.93
N MET A 24 -4.42 -1.71 7.93
CA MET A 24 -4.88 -2.07 9.27
C MET A 24 -6.41 -2.17 9.39
N SER A 25 -7.18 -1.47 8.54
CA SER A 25 -8.65 -1.48 8.59
C SER A 25 -9.26 -2.83 8.22
N SER A 26 -8.62 -3.61 7.35
CA SER A 26 -9.13 -4.91 6.89
C SER A 26 -8.44 -6.09 7.58
N THR A 27 -9.15 -7.21 7.72
CA THR A 27 -8.57 -8.47 8.20
C THR A 27 -7.45 -8.97 7.27
N GLN A 28 -7.67 -8.88 5.97
CA GLN A 28 -6.69 -9.29 4.95
C GLN A 28 -5.45 -8.38 4.93
N GLY A 29 -5.64 -7.06 5.05
CA GLY A 29 -4.52 -6.13 5.13
C GLY A 29 -3.62 -6.39 6.33
N ARG A 30 -4.19 -6.74 7.50
CA ARG A 30 -3.42 -7.19 8.68
C ARG A 30 -2.59 -8.45 8.39
N LYS A 31 -3.15 -9.44 7.67
CA LYS A 31 -2.41 -10.65 7.24
C LYS A 31 -1.24 -10.31 6.32
N ILE A 32 -1.43 -9.39 5.37
CA ILE A 32 -0.36 -8.93 4.46
C ILE A 32 0.80 -8.33 5.27
N ILE A 33 0.52 -7.44 6.22
CA ILE A 33 1.56 -6.81 7.05
C ILE A 33 2.33 -7.86 7.87
N ARG A 34 1.63 -8.85 8.44
CA ARG A 34 2.27 -9.96 9.16
C ARG A 34 3.24 -10.73 8.26
N ASN A 35 2.81 -11.09 7.04
CA ASN A 35 3.65 -11.82 6.10
C ASN A 35 4.87 -10.98 5.65
N ARG A 36 4.70 -9.67 5.47
CA ARG A 36 5.81 -8.77 5.11
C ARG A 36 6.82 -8.60 6.24
N ARG A 37 6.36 -8.56 7.50
CA ARG A 37 7.23 -8.59 8.70
C ARG A 37 7.98 -9.90 8.82
N LYS A 38 7.29 -11.04 8.65
CA LYS A 38 7.93 -12.38 8.65
C LYS A 38 9.03 -12.49 7.59
N LYS A 39 8.82 -11.88 6.41
CA LYS A 39 9.83 -11.82 5.34
C LYS A 39 10.97 -10.83 5.61
N GLY A 40 10.87 -9.95 6.62
CA GLY A 40 11.88 -8.94 6.92
C GLY A 40 11.96 -7.80 5.89
N ARG A 41 10.84 -7.43 5.25
CA ARG A 41 10.84 -6.33 4.28
C ARG A 41 11.13 -5.00 4.99
N LYS A 42 12.18 -4.28 4.55
CA LYS A 42 12.54 -2.93 5.06
C LYS A 42 11.36 -1.96 5.07
N LEU A 43 10.56 -1.96 4.00
CA LEU A 43 9.34 -1.15 3.89
C LEU A 43 8.11 -2.04 3.89
N LEU A 44 7.20 -1.86 4.85
CA LEU A 44 5.98 -2.65 4.96
C LEU A 44 4.84 -2.11 4.07
N THR A 45 4.76 -0.79 3.89
CA THR A 45 3.80 -0.11 3.02
C THR A 45 4.45 1.10 2.36
N ILE A 46 3.71 1.76 1.47
CA ILE A 46 4.08 3.07 0.93
C ILE A 46 4.17 4.06 2.11
N GLN A 47 5.31 4.77 2.20
CA GLN A 47 5.54 5.81 3.20
C GLN A 47 5.06 7.17 2.68
N ARG A 48 4.81 8.08 3.62
CA ARG A 48 4.40 9.45 3.31
C ARG A 48 5.52 10.27 2.70
#